data_AF-A0A7J5A9P0-F1
#
_entry.id   AF-A0A7J5A9P0-F1
#
_cell.length_a   1.000
_cell.length_b   1.000
_cell.length_c   1.000
_cell.angle_alpha   90.00
_cell.angle_beta   90.00
_cell.angle_gamma   90.00
#
_symmetry.space_group_name_H-M   'P 1'
#
loop_
_entity.id
_entity.type
_entity.pdbx_description
1 polymer ?
#
loop_
_entity_poly.entity_id
_entity_poly.type
_entity_poly.pdbx_seq_one_letter_code
_entity_poly.pdbx_strand_id
1 'polypeptide(L)'
;MKRVYIAIISASFMLLSCKDDKKSSQTETSTEIVKQEKEEVKKTAICLLEKLSIRATPKAKGKWITSMSLGEKIELTGEEETDSISKKLYYKVRLIDGKEGWTRASFLAVDGKVATLLKEATVYKRPDLLTKTDKKYSTMDIIAVLKTQDDWMLVKGKRAAGEYIEEGWIKAGNLSESSVDIAVAKFANVAMSNGAMTDRIKALEEIVNNTDFSSSSFIEKIQEKIEDYKSKNVKIDTEDAASN
;
A
#
# COMPACT_ATOMS: atom_id res chain seq x y z
N MET A 1 0.18 -9.59 49.25
CA MET A 1 1.42 -10.20 48.71
C MET A 1 2.42 -9.09 48.44
N LYS A 2 3.61 -9.21 49.06
CA LYS A 2 4.62 -8.16 49.20
C LYS A 2 5.29 -7.84 47.86
N ARG A 3 5.42 -6.54 47.53
CA ARG A 3 6.22 -6.04 46.41
C ARG A 3 7.64 -5.79 46.93
N VAL A 4 8.61 -6.53 46.39
CA VAL A 4 10.04 -6.35 46.70
C VAL A 4 10.61 -5.39 45.67
N TYR A 5 11.08 -4.23 46.13
CA TYR A 5 11.85 -3.29 45.32
C TYR A 5 13.33 -3.62 45.48
N ILE A 6 14.00 -3.99 44.38
CA ILE A 6 15.46 -4.17 44.35
C ILE A 6 16.04 -2.86 43.80
N ALA A 7 16.66 -2.10 44.69
CA ALA A 7 17.50 -0.96 44.35
C ALA A 7 18.88 -1.48 43.91
N ILE A 8 19.34 -1.09 42.71
CA ILE A 8 20.71 -1.32 42.26
C ILE A 8 21.48 -0.01 42.46
N ILE A 9 22.44 -0.06 43.38
CA ILE A 9 23.35 1.02 43.76
C ILE A 9 24.70 0.79 43.05
N SER A 10 25.31 1.89 42.61
CA SER A 10 26.76 2.10 42.42
C SER A 10 27.45 1.52 41.18
N ALA A 11 28.08 2.40 40.38
CA ALA A 11 29.49 2.75 40.59
C ALA A 11 29.94 3.87 39.63
N SER A 12 30.19 5.04 40.20
CA SER A 12 30.88 6.15 39.53
C SER A 12 32.39 5.85 39.48
N PHE A 13 32.97 5.82 38.29
CA PHE A 13 34.42 5.90 38.12
C PHE A 13 34.81 7.35 37.85
N MET A 14 35.36 8.01 38.88
CA MET A 14 36.19 9.20 38.70
C MET A 14 37.64 8.73 38.51
N LEU A 15 38.27 9.14 37.41
CA LEU A 15 39.72 9.21 37.31
C LEU A 15 40.09 10.66 37.01
N LEU A 16 40.60 11.32 38.05
CA LEU A 16 41.47 12.49 37.95
C LEU A 16 42.90 11.97 37.70
N SER A 17 43.60 12.51 36.70
CA SER A 17 45.06 12.45 36.70
C SER A 17 45.68 13.66 36.01
N CYS A 18 46.52 14.33 36.81
CA CYS A 18 47.72 15.11 36.53
C CYS A 18 47.69 16.37 35.66
N LYS A 19 47.89 17.45 36.43
CA LYS A 19 48.37 18.80 36.16
C LYS A 19 49.87 18.78 35.82
N ASP A 20 50.27 19.50 34.77
CA ASP A 20 51.58 20.17 34.69
C ASP A 20 51.52 21.38 33.74
N ASP A 21 52.06 22.51 34.23
CA ASP A 21 52.03 23.84 33.61
C ASP A 21 53.21 24.05 32.64
N LYS A 22 52.94 24.46 31.38
CA LYS A 22 53.59 25.61 30.70
C LYS A 22 53.14 25.86 29.25
N LYS A 23 52.52 27.03 29.07
CA LYS A 23 52.74 28.06 28.03
C LYS A 23 52.47 27.72 26.54
N SER A 24 51.28 28.16 26.10
CA SER A 24 50.97 28.91 24.85
C SER A 24 51.60 28.46 23.52
N SER A 25 50.79 27.84 22.66
CA SER A 25 50.61 28.31 21.28
C SER A 25 49.30 27.76 20.71
N GLN A 26 48.43 28.66 20.25
CA GLN A 26 47.22 28.32 19.51
C GLN A 26 47.60 27.68 18.18
N THR A 27 47.01 26.52 17.89
CA THR A 27 46.80 26.03 16.53
C THR A 27 45.54 25.20 16.56
N GLU A 28 44.44 25.82 16.12
CA GLU A 28 43.15 25.18 15.93
C GLU A 28 43.30 24.10 14.86
N THR A 29 43.38 22.85 15.31
CA THR A 29 43.15 21.68 14.44
C THR A 29 41.70 21.30 14.62
N SER A 30 40.87 21.76 13.70
CA SER A 30 39.47 21.37 13.55
C SER A 30 39.39 19.85 13.47
N THR A 31 39.02 19.22 14.58
CA THR A 31 38.67 17.80 14.58
C THR A 31 37.29 17.70 13.95
N GLU A 32 37.25 17.32 12.68
CA GLU A 32 36.01 16.89 12.02
C GLU A 32 35.43 15.72 12.82
N ILE A 33 34.42 16.01 13.63
CA ILE A 33 33.51 15.00 14.15
C ILE A 33 32.69 14.55 12.94
N VAL A 34 33.15 13.49 12.27
CA VAL A 34 32.34 12.76 11.30
C VAL A 34 31.18 12.16 12.08
N LYS A 35 30.07 12.91 12.11
CA LYS A 35 28.79 12.47 12.62
C LYS A 35 28.32 11.36 11.67
N GLN A 36 28.58 10.11 12.03
CA GLN A 36 27.93 8.97 11.38
C GLN A 36 26.41 9.15 11.59
N GLU A 37 25.76 9.74 10.58
CA GLU A 37 24.32 9.63 10.41
C GLU A 37 24.00 8.15 10.28
N LYS A 38 23.45 7.61 11.37
CA LYS A 38 22.77 6.33 11.36
C LYS A 38 21.62 6.50 10.37
N GLU A 39 21.76 5.96 9.16
CA GLU A 39 20.69 5.90 8.18
C GLU A 39 19.47 5.26 8.85
N GLU A 40 18.52 6.10 9.25
CA GLU A 40 17.26 5.65 9.79
C GLU A 40 16.51 5.02 8.62
N VAL A 41 16.38 3.70 8.63
CA VAL A 41 15.64 2.96 7.60
C VAL A 41 14.21 3.49 7.58
N LYS A 42 13.91 4.31 6.57
CA LYS A 42 12.59 4.91 6.39
C LYS A 42 11.57 3.80 6.19
N LYS A 43 10.63 3.68 7.13
CA LYS A 43 9.50 2.76 7.01
C LYS A 43 8.57 3.23 5.90
N THR A 44 7.97 2.28 5.20
CA THR A 44 7.05 2.58 4.10
C THR A 44 5.73 1.86 4.29
N ALA A 45 4.68 2.34 3.63
CA ALA A 45 3.41 1.63 3.59
C ALA A 45 2.79 1.69 2.20
N ILE A 46 1.91 0.73 1.91
CA ILE A 46 1.09 0.71 0.70
C ILE A 46 -0.30 1.22 1.03
N CYS A 47 -0.81 2.15 0.22
CA CYS A 47 -2.18 2.61 0.29
C CYS A 47 -3.14 1.54 -0.27
N LEU A 48 -4.12 1.13 0.52
CA LEU A 48 -5.06 0.06 0.18
C LEU A 48 -6.47 0.59 -0.17
N LEU A 49 -6.61 1.90 -0.37
CA LEU A 49 -7.89 2.53 -0.69
C LEU A 49 -7.71 3.69 -1.69
N GLU A 50 -8.51 3.67 -2.76
CA GLU A 50 -8.51 4.75 -3.75
C GLU A 50 -9.02 6.07 -3.13
N LYS A 51 -8.36 7.19 -3.47
CA LYS A 51 -8.66 8.53 -2.95
C LYS A 51 -8.58 8.62 -1.42
N LEU A 52 -7.70 7.85 -0.80
CA LEU A 52 -7.50 7.91 0.65
C LEU A 52 -6.97 9.29 1.05
N SER A 53 -7.73 10.02 1.88
CA SER A 53 -7.41 11.41 2.22
C SER A 53 -6.14 11.54 3.06
N ILE A 54 -5.34 12.56 2.75
CA ILE A 54 -4.28 13.12 3.60
C ILE A 54 -4.76 14.48 4.11
N ARG A 55 -4.66 14.69 5.42
CA ARG A 55 -5.22 15.85 6.13
C ARG A 55 -4.17 16.53 6.98
N ALA A 56 -4.36 17.83 7.25
CA ALA A 56 -3.43 18.60 8.08
C ALA A 56 -3.38 18.15 9.54
N THR A 57 -4.42 17.47 10.02
CA THR A 57 -4.51 16.98 11.41
C THR A 57 -5.01 15.54 11.43
N PRO A 58 -4.67 14.73 12.45
CA PRO A 58 -5.08 13.33 12.60
C PRO A 58 -6.55 13.17 13.03
N LYS A 59 -7.46 13.78 12.27
CA LYS A 59 -8.90 13.81 12.55
C LYS A 59 -9.66 13.72 11.23
N ALA A 60 -10.82 13.06 11.26
CA ALA A 60 -11.66 12.90 10.07
C ALA A 60 -12.11 14.25 9.46
N LYS A 61 -12.32 15.25 10.31
CA LYS A 61 -12.70 16.63 9.92
C LYS A 61 -11.49 17.57 9.73
N GLY A 62 -10.26 17.06 9.76
CA GLY A 62 -9.07 17.87 9.49
C GLY A 62 -9.09 18.45 8.07
N LYS A 63 -8.47 19.63 7.88
CA LYS A 63 -8.36 20.26 6.56
C LYS A 63 -7.75 19.27 5.56
N TRP A 64 -8.42 19.06 4.43
CA TRP A 64 -7.91 18.20 3.34
C TRP A 64 -6.70 18.86 2.67
N ILE A 65 -5.68 18.05 2.39
CA ILE A 65 -4.45 18.47 1.69
C ILE A 65 -4.42 17.84 0.30
N THR A 66 -4.54 16.51 0.26
CA THR A 66 -4.50 15.71 -0.96
C THR A 66 -5.07 14.31 -0.71
N SER A 67 -4.95 13.39 -1.67
CA SER A 67 -5.32 11.99 -1.53
C SER A 67 -4.33 11.05 -2.19
N MET A 68 -4.16 9.87 -1.61
CA MET A 68 -3.38 8.77 -2.19
C MET A 68 -4.22 7.92 -3.15
N SER A 69 -3.52 7.30 -4.08
CA SER A 69 -4.05 6.25 -4.96
C SER A 69 -3.96 4.87 -4.32
N LEU A 70 -4.86 3.96 -4.70
CA LEU A 70 -4.72 2.53 -4.39
C LEU A 70 -3.41 1.99 -4.99
N GLY A 71 -2.64 1.26 -4.18
CA GLY A 71 -1.33 0.69 -4.57
C GLY A 71 -0.15 1.66 -4.44
N GLU A 72 -0.39 2.93 -4.11
CA GLU A 72 0.67 3.92 -3.94
C GLU A 72 1.55 3.59 -2.73
N LYS A 73 2.87 3.60 -2.92
CA LYS A 73 3.86 3.45 -1.86
C LYS A 73 4.17 4.81 -1.24
N ILE A 74 4.07 4.91 0.09
CA ILE A 74 4.31 6.15 0.84
C ILE A 74 5.38 5.96 1.92
N GLU A 75 6.01 7.06 2.32
CA GLU A 75 6.95 7.11 3.44
C GLU A 75 6.18 7.38 4.74
N LEU A 76 6.47 6.61 5.79
CA LEU A 76 5.99 6.88 7.14
C LEU A 76 7.01 7.76 7.87
N THR A 77 6.56 8.88 8.45
CA THR A 77 7.48 9.79 9.17
C THR A 77 7.79 9.33 10.59
N GLY A 78 7.15 8.26 11.06
CA GLY A 78 7.25 7.75 12.43
C GLY A 78 6.24 8.37 13.42
N GLU A 79 5.56 9.45 13.05
CA GLU A 79 4.52 10.06 13.89
C GLU A 79 3.18 9.31 13.75
N GLU A 80 2.58 8.98 14.89
CA GLU A 80 1.27 8.36 15.00
C GLU A 80 0.42 9.06 16.05
N GLU A 81 -0.89 9.15 15.82
CA GLU A 81 -1.83 9.78 16.76
C GLU A 81 -3.17 9.05 16.71
N THR A 82 -3.75 8.79 17.88
CA THR A 82 -5.10 8.25 17.99
C THR A 82 -6.09 9.37 18.28
N ASP A 83 -7.03 9.61 17.37
CA ASP A 83 -8.07 10.62 17.55
C ASP A 83 -8.88 10.33 18.83
N SER A 84 -8.87 11.25 19.77
CA SER A 84 -9.52 11.07 21.08
C SER A 84 -11.03 10.87 20.99
N ILE A 85 -11.67 11.33 19.91
CA ILE A 85 -13.12 11.19 19.69
C ILE A 85 -13.42 9.87 18.95
N SER A 86 -12.89 9.69 17.74
CA SER A 86 -13.23 8.51 16.92
C SER A 86 -12.45 7.25 17.30
N LYS A 87 -11.43 7.37 18.16
CA LYS A 87 -10.50 6.31 18.56
C LYS A 87 -9.76 5.65 17.38
N LYS A 88 -9.70 6.33 16.24
CA LYS A 88 -9.01 5.86 15.03
C LYS A 88 -7.55 6.28 15.08
N LEU A 89 -6.67 5.35 14.75
CA LEU A 89 -5.25 5.60 14.58
C LEU A 89 -4.97 6.27 13.23
N TYR A 90 -4.13 7.30 13.27
CA TYR A 90 -3.60 8.00 12.11
C TYR A 90 -2.08 7.90 12.09
N TYR A 91 -1.53 7.77 10.88
CA TYR A 91 -0.11 7.93 10.64
C TYR A 91 0.12 9.22 9.87
N LYS A 92 1.23 9.89 10.20
CA LYS A 92 1.76 10.95 9.36
C LYS A 92 2.61 10.33 8.26
N VAL A 93 2.34 10.76 7.03
CA VAL A 93 2.90 10.20 5.81
C VAL A 93 3.49 11.31 4.95
N ARG A 94 4.48 10.95 4.13
CA ARG A 94 5.05 11.78 3.08
C ARG A 94 4.87 11.08 1.73
N LEU A 95 4.32 11.81 0.76
CA LEU A 95 4.19 11.37 -0.63
C LEU A 95 5.47 11.62 -1.42
N ILE A 96 5.60 10.99 -2.59
CA ILE A 96 6.76 11.14 -3.47
C ILE A 96 6.96 12.58 -3.98
N ASP A 97 5.88 13.36 -4.06
CA ASP A 97 5.90 14.77 -4.43
C ASP A 97 6.24 15.72 -3.26
N GLY A 98 6.58 15.15 -2.09
CA GLY A 98 6.94 15.88 -0.88
C GLY A 98 5.76 16.36 -0.05
N LYS A 99 4.50 16.15 -0.47
CA LYS A 99 3.35 16.51 0.35
C LYS A 99 3.27 15.62 1.59
N GLU A 100 2.99 16.25 2.72
CA GLU A 100 2.86 15.56 4.01
C GLU A 100 1.51 15.78 4.66
N GLY A 101 1.10 14.82 5.49
CA GLY A 101 -0.05 14.97 6.37
C GLY A 101 -0.48 13.65 7.00
N TRP A 102 -1.67 13.65 7.58
CA TRP A 102 -2.22 12.55 8.36
C TRP A 102 -3.25 11.75 7.58
N THR A 103 -3.17 10.42 7.68
CA THR A 103 -4.13 9.50 7.08
C THR A 103 -4.46 8.34 8.01
N ARG A 104 -5.57 7.63 7.78
CA ARG A 104 -6.00 6.54 8.66
C ARG A 104 -5.13 5.31 8.47
N ALA A 105 -4.58 4.79 9.57
CA ALA A 105 -3.71 3.61 9.57
C ALA A 105 -4.39 2.34 9.04
N SER A 106 -5.70 2.19 9.27
CA SER A 106 -6.45 0.99 8.85
C SER A 106 -6.44 0.73 7.33
N PHE A 107 -6.19 1.77 6.54
CA PHE A 107 -6.16 1.70 5.07
C PHE A 107 -4.74 1.61 4.51
N LEU A 108 -3.75 1.37 5.38
CA LEU A 108 -2.36 1.18 5.01
C LEU A 108 -1.92 -0.27 5.31
N ALA A 109 -0.97 -0.74 4.50
CA ALA A 109 -0.17 -1.93 4.78
C ALA A 109 1.27 -1.48 5.04
N VAL A 110 1.65 -1.42 6.32
CA VAL A 110 3.00 -1.06 6.76
C VAL A 110 3.98 -2.17 6.39
N ASP A 111 5.12 -1.78 5.84
CA ASP A 111 6.21 -2.67 5.40
C ASP A 111 5.77 -3.75 4.39
N GLY A 112 4.63 -3.52 3.71
CA GLY A 112 4.13 -4.40 2.65
C GLY A 112 4.75 -4.10 1.30
N LYS A 113 4.74 -5.11 0.42
CA LYS A 113 5.07 -4.96 -1.01
C LYS A 113 3.79 -4.96 -1.83
N VAL A 114 3.59 -3.93 -2.66
CA VAL A 114 2.44 -3.87 -3.55
C VAL A 114 2.57 -4.91 -4.67
N ALA A 115 1.48 -5.58 -4.99
CA ALA A 115 1.39 -6.49 -6.11
C ALA A 115 -0.05 -6.52 -6.66
N THR A 116 -0.21 -7.06 -7.85
CA THR A 116 -1.53 -7.33 -8.44
C THR A 116 -1.65 -8.79 -8.89
N LEU A 117 -2.86 -9.34 -8.80
CA LEU A 117 -3.12 -10.75 -9.10
C LEU A 117 -3.22 -11.00 -10.61
N LEU A 118 -2.44 -11.95 -11.11
CA LEU A 118 -2.47 -12.35 -12.52
C LEU A 118 -3.69 -13.22 -12.85
N LYS A 119 -4.15 -14.01 -11.88
CA LYS A 119 -5.33 -14.90 -11.95
C LYS A 119 -6.11 -14.83 -10.65
N GLU A 120 -7.29 -15.45 -10.60
CA GLU A 120 -8.03 -15.59 -9.34
C GLU A 120 -7.19 -16.33 -8.27
N ALA A 121 -7.29 -15.88 -7.01
CA ALA A 121 -6.61 -16.53 -5.89
C ALA A 121 -7.60 -16.84 -4.75
N THR A 122 -7.66 -18.11 -4.35
CA THR A 122 -8.46 -18.53 -3.19
C THR A 122 -7.80 -18.08 -1.89
N VAL A 123 -8.61 -17.57 -0.96
CA VAL A 123 -8.15 -17.14 0.36
C VAL A 123 -8.24 -18.30 1.36
N TYR A 124 -7.23 -18.38 2.21
CA TYR A 124 -7.10 -19.37 3.29
C TYR A 124 -6.91 -18.64 4.63
N LYS A 125 -7.42 -19.24 5.71
CA LYS A 125 -7.26 -18.65 7.07
C LYS A 125 -5.85 -18.82 7.61
N ARG A 126 -5.13 -19.85 7.17
CA ARG A 126 -3.75 -20.20 7.55
C ARG A 126 -2.98 -20.63 6.29
N PRO A 127 -1.63 -20.71 6.32
CA PRO A 127 -0.83 -21.25 5.22
C PRO A 127 -0.96 -22.78 5.15
N ASP A 128 -2.19 -23.25 4.97
CA ASP A 128 -2.60 -24.65 5.03
C ASP A 128 -3.84 -24.87 4.16
N LEU A 129 -3.77 -25.88 3.28
CA LEU A 129 -4.83 -26.23 2.33
C LEU A 129 -6.16 -26.57 3.01
N LEU A 130 -6.13 -27.08 4.25
CA LEU A 130 -7.33 -27.43 5.02
C LEU A 130 -8.10 -26.20 5.51
N THR A 131 -7.52 -25.00 5.39
CA THR A 131 -8.15 -23.75 5.86
C THR A 131 -8.74 -22.90 4.74
N LYS A 132 -9.01 -23.54 3.60
CA LYS A 132 -9.66 -22.94 2.43
C LYS A 132 -10.94 -22.23 2.82
N THR A 133 -11.17 -21.07 2.22
CA THR A 133 -12.44 -20.33 2.34
C THR A 133 -13.15 -20.26 0.98
N ASP A 134 -14.36 -19.71 0.99
CA ASP A 134 -15.13 -19.35 -0.20
C ASP A 134 -14.68 -18.00 -0.82
N LYS A 135 -13.91 -17.21 -0.08
CA LYS A 135 -13.41 -15.90 -0.48
C LYS A 135 -12.28 -16.03 -1.52
N LYS A 136 -12.31 -15.15 -2.52
CA LYS A 136 -11.35 -15.12 -3.63
C LYS A 136 -10.98 -13.70 -4.03
N TYR A 137 -9.69 -13.47 -4.28
CA TYR A 137 -9.24 -12.29 -5.02
C TYR A 137 -9.43 -12.53 -6.51
N SER A 138 -9.86 -11.51 -7.23
CA SER A 138 -10.01 -11.53 -8.68
C SER A 138 -8.69 -11.21 -9.37
N THR A 139 -8.58 -11.54 -10.67
CA THR A 139 -7.52 -10.97 -11.52
C THR A 139 -7.56 -9.44 -11.44
N MET A 140 -6.39 -8.80 -11.48
CA MET A 140 -6.19 -7.35 -11.31
C MET A 140 -6.54 -6.79 -9.92
N ASP A 141 -6.95 -7.60 -8.94
CA ASP A 141 -7.03 -7.09 -7.57
C ASP A 141 -5.63 -6.64 -7.12
N ILE A 142 -5.55 -5.44 -6.53
CA ILE A 142 -4.32 -4.87 -5.98
C ILE A 142 -4.26 -5.20 -4.49
N ILE A 143 -3.13 -5.77 -4.08
CA ILE A 143 -2.89 -6.23 -2.71
C ILE A 143 -1.53 -5.74 -2.21
N ALA A 144 -1.33 -5.77 -0.91
CA ALA A 144 -0.02 -5.73 -0.29
C ALA A 144 0.35 -7.13 0.23
N VAL A 145 1.51 -7.64 -0.16
CA VAL A 145 2.14 -8.83 0.42
C VAL A 145 2.84 -8.39 1.71
N LEU A 146 2.39 -8.94 2.84
CA LEU A 146 2.92 -8.62 4.17
C LEU A 146 4.00 -9.61 4.61
N LYS A 147 3.85 -10.89 4.24
CA LYS A 147 4.74 -11.97 4.63
C LYS A 147 4.68 -13.10 3.61
N THR A 148 5.82 -13.75 3.38
CA THR A 148 5.90 -15.01 2.63
C THR A 148 6.33 -16.12 3.59
N GLN A 149 5.76 -17.32 3.41
CA GLN A 149 6.11 -18.53 4.15
C GLN A 149 5.94 -19.72 3.21
N ASP A 150 7.04 -20.33 2.80
CA ASP A 150 7.06 -21.37 1.76
C ASP A 150 6.29 -20.90 0.51
N ASP A 151 5.33 -21.70 0.04
CA ASP A 151 4.47 -21.36 -1.09
C ASP A 151 3.27 -20.46 -0.71
N TRP A 152 3.27 -19.84 0.46
CA TRP A 152 2.16 -19.05 0.96
C TRP A 152 2.54 -17.59 1.14
N MET A 153 1.59 -16.71 0.88
CA MET A 153 1.73 -15.27 1.10
C MET A 153 0.57 -14.79 1.95
N LEU A 154 0.88 -14.12 3.06
CA LEU A 154 -0.07 -13.32 3.80
C LEU A 154 -0.23 -12.00 3.06
N VAL A 155 -1.44 -11.72 2.61
CA VAL A 155 -1.76 -10.54 1.82
C VAL A 155 -2.83 -9.73 2.50
N LYS A 156 -2.84 -8.42 2.24
CA LYS A 156 -3.86 -7.47 2.69
C LYS A 156 -4.38 -6.68 1.51
N GLY A 157 -5.69 -6.57 1.38
CA GLY A 157 -6.30 -5.80 0.30
C GLY A 157 -7.81 -5.96 0.26
N LYS A 158 -8.46 -5.15 -0.57
CA LYS A 158 -9.89 -5.25 -0.83
C LYS A 158 -10.12 -6.20 -2.01
N ARG A 159 -10.96 -7.22 -1.82
CA ARG A 159 -11.42 -8.09 -2.92
C ARG A 159 -12.47 -7.37 -3.75
N ALA A 160 -12.56 -7.67 -5.05
CA ALA A 160 -13.62 -7.14 -5.91
C ALA A 160 -15.05 -7.38 -5.35
N ALA A 161 -15.31 -8.59 -4.83
CA ALA A 161 -16.59 -8.96 -4.21
C ALA A 161 -16.67 -8.65 -2.71
N GLY A 162 -15.66 -8.00 -2.13
CA GLY A 162 -15.56 -7.74 -0.70
C GLY A 162 -15.88 -6.29 -0.32
N GLU A 163 -16.53 -6.10 0.83
CA GLU A 163 -16.80 -4.77 1.38
C GLU A 163 -15.57 -4.16 2.07
N TYR A 164 -14.78 -5.01 2.74
CA TYR A 164 -13.70 -4.60 3.64
C TYR A 164 -12.32 -4.96 3.08
N ILE A 165 -11.32 -4.22 3.56
CA ILE A 165 -9.90 -4.60 3.44
C ILE A 165 -9.65 -5.65 4.49
N GLU A 166 -9.24 -6.83 4.05
CA GLU A 166 -9.00 -7.98 4.92
C GLU A 166 -7.61 -8.54 4.68
N GLU A 167 -7.13 -9.32 5.65
CA GLU A 167 -5.95 -10.14 5.52
C GLU A 167 -6.35 -11.59 5.24
N GLY A 168 -5.48 -12.29 4.50
CA GLY A 168 -5.65 -13.70 4.24
C GLY A 168 -4.43 -14.33 3.59
N TRP A 169 -4.35 -15.65 3.66
CA TRP A 169 -3.28 -16.40 3.00
C TRP A 169 -3.70 -16.80 1.60
N ILE A 170 -2.80 -16.64 0.63
CA ILE A 170 -2.96 -17.14 -0.74
C ILE A 170 -1.73 -17.94 -1.15
N LYS A 171 -1.84 -18.79 -2.17
CA LYS A 171 -0.67 -19.47 -2.76
C LYS A 171 0.17 -18.48 -3.56
N ALA A 172 1.50 -18.65 -3.49
CA ALA A 172 2.49 -17.90 -4.25
C ALA A 172 2.42 -18.18 -5.76
N GLY A 173 3.07 -17.32 -6.55
CA GLY A 173 3.27 -17.53 -7.99
C GLY A 173 2.16 -17.00 -8.90
N ASN A 174 1.19 -16.26 -8.36
CA ASN A 174 0.06 -15.71 -9.12
C ASN A 174 -0.05 -14.18 -9.01
N LEU A 175 1.09 -13.49 -8.90
CA LEU A 175 1.14 -12.04 -8.78
C LEU A 175 2.21 -11.42 -9.68
N SER A 176 2.02 -10.13 -9.97
CA SER A 176 3.02 -9.26 -10.57
C SER A 176 3.32 -8.10 -9.62
N GLU A 177 4.61 -7.82 -9.45
CA GLU A 177 5.12 -6.63 -8.74
C GLU A 177 5.49 -5.51 -9.73
N SER A 178 5.26 -5.71 -11.04
CA SER A 178 5.54 -4.70 -12.07
C SER A 178 4.68 -3.46 -11.85
N SER A 179 5.31 -2.28 -11.83
CA SER A 179 4.58 -1.01 -11.74
C SER A 179 3.60 -0.80 -12.88
N VAL A 180 3.93 -1.32 -14.07
CA VAL A 180 3.06 -1.24 -15.26
C VAL A 180 1.82 -2.12 -15.07
N ASP A 181 1.98 -3.35 -14.58
CA ASP A 181 0.84 -4.22 -14.29
C ASP A 181 -0.07 -3.66 -13.20
N ILE A 182 0.53 -3.12 -12.13
CA ILE A 182 -0.23 -2.50 -11.03
C ILE A 182 -1.02 -1.29 -11.54
N ALA A 183 -0.40 -0.45 -12.38
CA ALA A 183 -1.07 0.71 -12.97
C ALA A 183 -2.23 0.29 -13.88
N VAL A 184 -1.99 -0.66 -14.79
CA VAL A 184 -3.03 -1.17 -15.71
C VAL A 184 -4.17 -1.82 -14.93
N ALA A 185 -3.87 -2.64 -13.92
CA ALA A 185 -4.87 -3.24 -13.04
C ALA A 185 -5.76 -2.17 -12.37
N LYS A 186 -5.13 -1.10 -11.84
CA LYS A 186 -5.85 0.04 -11.25
C LYS A 186 -6.81 0.67 -12.25
N PHE A 187 -6.27 1.12 -13.40
CA PHE A 187 -7.05 1.87 -14.38
C PHE A 187 -8.14 1.02 -15.04
N ALA A 188 -7.85 -0.25 -15.35
CA ALA A 188 -8.83 -1.15 -15.93
C ALA A 188 -10.00 -1.42 -14.97
N ASN A 189 -9.72 -1.60 -13.67
CA ASN A 189 -10.78 -1.77 -12.66
C ASN A 189 -11.69 -0.54 -12.55
N VAL A 190 -11.12 0.67 -12.63
CA VAL A 190 -11.87 1.92 -12.66
C VAL A 190 -12.70 2.02 -13.94
N ALA A 191 -12.11 1.72 -15.10
CA ALA A 191 -12.76 1.76 -16.40
C ALA A 191 -13.94 0.77 -16.49
N MET A 192 -13.80 -0.45 -15.96
CA MET A 192 -14.86 -1.47 -15.97
C MET A 192 -16.04 -1.16 -15.05
N SER A 193 -15.83 -0.35 -14.01
CA SER A 193 -16.82 -0.11 -12.94
C SER A 193 -17.68 1.14 -13.14
N ASN A 194 -17.26 2.06 -14.01
CA ASN A 194 -17.86 3.39 -14.12
C ASN A 194 -18.53 3.62 -15.48
N GLY A 195 -19.68 4.28 -15.48
CA GLY A 195 -20.35 4.71 -16.71
C GLY A 195 -21.11 3.61 -17.47
N ALA A 196 -21.64 4.00 -18.63
CA ALA A 196 -22.34 3.10 -19.55
C ALA A 196 -21.35 2.19 -20.29
N MET A 197 -21.82 1.09 -20.87
CA MET A 197 -20.95 0.11 -21.55
C MET A 197 -20.07 0.75 -22.65
N THR A 198 -20.62 1.71 -23.42
CA THR A 198 -19.86 2.50 -24.39
C THR A 198 -18.71 3.29 -23.77
N ASP A 199 -18.92 3.89 -22.59
CA ASP A 199 -17.87 4.66 -21.90
C ASP A 199 -16.79 3.73 -21.34
N ARG A 200 -17.19 2.55 -20.84
CA ARG A 200 -16.26 1.52 -20.38
C ARG A 200 -15.36 1.01 -21.51
N ILE A 201 -15.95 0.75 -22.68
CA ILE A 201 -15.21 0.34 -23.89
C ILE A 201 -14.15 1.39 -24.23
N LYS A 202 -14.55 2.67 -24.36
CA LYS A 202 -13.62 3.77 -24.68
C LYS A 202 -12.49 3.88 -23.66
N ALA A 203 -12.81 3.85 -22.36
CA ALA A 203 -11.82 3.94 -21.30
C ALA A 203 -10.83 2.75 -21.31
N LEU A 204 -11.29 1.54 -21.64
CA LEU A 204 -10.41 0.38 -21.79
C LEU A 204 -9.55 0.46 -23.07
N GLU A 205 -10.09 0.97 -24.17
CA GLU A 205 -9.35 1.21 -25.41
C GLU A 205 -8.23 2.26 -25.20
N GLU A 206 -8.48 3.31 -24.41
CA GLU A 206 -7.44 4.28 -24.01
C GLU A 206 -6.28 3.60 -23.25
N ILE A 207 -6.58 2.62 -22.39
CA ILE A 207 -5.56 1.87 -21.64
C ILE A 207 -4.75 0.98 -22.59
N VAL A 208 -5.41 0.24 -23.49
CA VAL A 208 -4.75 -0.67 -24.44
C VAL A 208 -3.88 0.08 -25.44
N ASN A 209 -4.31 1.26 -25.86
CA ASN A 209 -3.58 2.08 -26.84
C ASN A 209 -2.49 2.95 -26.21
N ASN A 210 -2.34 2.96 -24.88
CA ASN A 210 -1.28 3.69 -24.20
C ASN A 210 0.05 2.92 -24.27
N THR A 211 1.05 3.51 -24.91
CA THR A 211 2.38 2.91 -25.08
C THR A 211 3.10 2.60 -23.78
N ASP A 212 2.87 3.40 -22.73
CA ASP A 212 3.48 3.20 -21.40
C ASP A 212 2.95 1.92 -20.72
N PHE A 213 1.80 1.41 -21.19
CA PHE A 213 1.14 0.22 -20.66
C PHE A 213 1.36 -1.04 -21.52
N SER A 214 2.03 -0.90 -22.67
CA SER A 214 2.21 -1.98 -23.65
C SER A 214 2.90 -3.23 -23.10
N SER A 215 3.74 -3.09 -22.06
CA SER A 215 4.42 -4.22 -21.42
C SER A 215 3.57 -4.91 -20.35
N SER A 216 2.33 -4.48 -20.13
CA SER A 216 1.46 -5.12 -19.14
C SER A 216 1.01 -6.49 -19.59
N SER A 217 1.07 -7.45 -18.67
CA SER A 217 0.53 -8.80 -18.81
C SER A 217 -1.01 -8.83 -18.95
N PHE A 218 -1.69 -7.72 -18.69
CA PHE A 218 -3.15 -7.64 -18.75
C PHE A 218 -3.71 -7.12 -20.08
N ILE A 219 -2.87 -6.64 -21.01
CA ILE A 219 -3.35 -6.01 -22.26
C ILE A 219 -4.25 -6.94 -23.06
N GLU A 220 -3.82 -8.19 -23.29
CA GLU A 220 -4.60 -9.19 -24.04
C GLU A 220 -5.97 -9.45 -23.37
N LYS A 221 -5.97 -9.63 -22.04
CA LYS A 221 -7.20 -9.85 -21.27
C LYS A 221 -8.14 -8.64 -21.32
N ILE A 222 -7.60 -7.43 -21.37
CA ILE A 222 -8.40 -6.21 -21.51
C ILE A 222 -8.99 -6.11 -22.93
N GLN A 223 -8.23 -6.48 -23.96
CA GLN A 223 -8.74 -6.56 -25.33
C GLN A 223 -9.90 -7.55 -25.46
N GLU A 224 -9.76 -8.76 -24.91
CA GLU A 224 -10.87 -9.72 -24.83
C GLU A 224 -12.09 -9.13 -24.14
N LYS A 225 -11.88 -8.34 -23.08
CA LYS A 225 -12.98 -7.70 -22.34
C LYS A 225 -13.67 -6.60 -23.13
N ILE A 226 -12.91 -5.84 -23.93
CA ILE A 226 -13.46 -4.84 -24.84
C ILE A 226 -14.38 -5.51 -25.87
N GLU A 227 -13.93 -6.61 -26.49
CA GLU A 227 -14.73 -7.33 -27.49
C GLU A 227 -15.98 -7.98 -26.87
N ASP A 228 -15.88 -8.54 -25.65
CA ASP A 228 -17.03 -8.99 -24.87
C ASP A 228 -18.06 -7.85 -24.67
N TYR A 229 -17.61 -6.66 -24.30
CA TYR A 229 -18.48 -5.50 -24.15
C TYR A 229 -19.08 -5.04 -25.48
N LYS A 230 -18.30 -4.97 -26.57
CA LYS A 230 -18.81 -4.59 -27.89
C LYS A 230 -19.94 -5.53 -28.33
N SER A 231 -19.75 -6.84 -28.19
CA SER A 231 -20.77 -7.84 -28.55
C SER A 231 -22.08 -7.69 -27.77
N LYS A 232 -22.00 -7.30 -26.48
CA LYS A 232 -23.15 -7.09 -25.60
C LYS A 232 -23.81 -5.72 -25.75
N ASN A 233 -23.10 -4.75 -26.33
CA ASN A 233 -23.56 -3.38 -26.50
C ASN A 233 -24.33 -3.15 -27.82
N VAL A 234 -24.35 -4.15 -28.71
CA VAL A 234 -25.26 -4.16 -29.86
C VAL A 234 -26.66 -4.46 -29.32
N LYS A 235 -27.60 -3.54 -29.52
CA LYS A 235 -29.02 -3.76 -29.18
C LYS A 235 -29.47 -5.11 -29.73
N ILE A 236 -30.21 -5.89 -28.95
CA ILE A 236 -31.02 -6.99 -29.48
C ILE A 236 -31.96 -6.34 -30.50
N ASP A 237 -31.74 -6.60 -31.79
CA ASP A 237 -32.66 -6.20 -32.84
C ASP A 237 -34.03 -6.83 -32.53
N THR A 238 -34.99 -5.99 -32.17
CA THR A 238 -36.39 -6.35 -32.00
C THR A 238 -37.03 -6.55 -33.38
N GLU A 239 -36.51 -7.46 -34.19
CA GLU A 239 -37.15 -7.86 -35.46
C GLU A 239 -37.91 -9.20 -35.37
N ASP A 240 -37.71 -10.00 -34.32
CA ASP A 240 -38.44 -11.27 -34.14
C ASP A 240 -39.80 -11.13 -33.40
N ALA A 241 -40.26 -9.91 -33.07
CA ALA A 241 -41.52 -9.69 -32.36
C ALA A 241 -42.70 -9.28 -33.27
N ALA A 242 -42.51 -9.22 -34.59
CA ALA A 242 -43.55 -8.80 -35.55
C ALA A 242 -43.88 -9.83 -36.65
N SER A 243 -43.54 -11.11 -36.44
CA SER A 243 -44.10 -12.22 -37.22
C SER A 243 -44.73 -13.24 -36.26
N ASN A 244 -46.04 -13.45 -36.38
CA ASN A 244 -46.98 -13.82 -35.32
C ASN A 244 -48.35 -13.22 -35.66
#